data_AF-A0A8X7QV54-F1
#
_entry.id   AF-A0A8X7QV54-F1
#
_cell.length_a   1.000
_cell.length_b   1.000
_cell.length_c   1.000
_cell.angle_alpha   90.00
_cell.angle_beta   90.00
_cell.angle_gamma   90.00
#
_symmetry.space_group_name_H-M   'P 1'
#
loop_
_entity.id
_entity.type
_entity.pdbx_description
1 polymer ?
#
loop_
_entity_poly.entity_id
_entity_poly.type
_entity_poly.pdbx_seq_one_letter_code
_entity_poly.pdbx_strand_id
1 'polypeptide(L)'
;MGRYSYSQPSDSSHYSRDEADSGYNETEELIGRDQAELELKYPEPSQYPTQYPPQPEVEFGFPQVCYCGDAPILATSKNDPGRRVYTYKNVDDGDCHVWKFWDVAVMEEIRARDKHILQLEEKVDNLTLMSNFESEEKVVRLENLVSDLAKKSFTLKIEFEVCVGVMLFVLVVLGLVIGGK
;
A
#
# COMPACT_ATOMS: atom_id res chain seq x y z
N MET A 1 -19.34 40.60 12.71
CA MET A 1 -19.57 39.28 13.35
C MET A 1 -20.77 38.61 12.70
N GLY A 2 -20.54 37.83 11.63
CA GLY A 2 -21.59 37.00 11.04
C GLY A 2 -21.61 35.65 11.75
N ARG A 3 -22.75 35.27 12.33
CA ARG A 3 -22.93 33.94 12.93
C ARG A 3 -23.30 32.97 11.82
N TYR A 4 -22.37 32.11 11.40
CA TYR A 4 -22.71 30.96 10.59
C TYR A 4 -23.27 29.87 11.52
N SER A 5 -24.57 29.65 11.44
CA SER A 5 -25.26 28.55 12.12
C SER A 5 -25.31 27.38 11.15
N TYR A 6 -24.45 26.39 11.36
CA TYR A 6 -24.51 25.13 10.62
C TYR A 6 -25.53 24.22 11.31
N SER A 7 -26.69 24.05 10.69
CA SER A 7 -27.67 23.05 11.11
C SER A 7 -27.33 21.74 10.41
N GLN A 8 -26.64 20.86 11.11
CA GLN A 8 -26.35 19.52 10.64
C GLN A 8 -27.67 18.72 10.57
N PRO A 9 -28.09 18.22 9.39
CA PRO A 9 -29.28 17.39 9.31
C PRO A 9 -28.97 16.06 10.02
N SER A 10 -29.63 15.84 11.15
CA SER A 10 -29.64 14.56 11.84
C SER A 10 -30.60 13.63 11.11
N ASP A 11 -30.08 12.91 10.11
CA ASP A 11 -30.81 11.76 9.56
C ASP A 11 -30.36 10.50 10.30
N SER A 12 -31.15 10.17 11.32
CA SER A 12 -31.07 8.93 12.08
C SER A 12 -32.27 8.07 11.72
N SER A 13 -32.01 6.79 11.43
CA SER A 13 -32.95 5.69 11.12
C SER A 13 -33.40 5.66 9.65
N HIS A 14 -33.23 4.57 8.89
CA HIS A 14 -33.47 3.18 9.23
C HIS A 14 -32.59 2.26 8.35
N TYR A 15 -31.58 1.58 8.92
CA TYR A 15 -30.96 0.42 8.25
C TYR A 15 -31.90 -0.78 8.41
N SER A 16 -32.97 -0.80 7.62
CA SER A 16 -33.75 -2.02 7.38
C SER A 16 -33.19 -2.70 6.15
N ARG A 17 -32.30 -3.67 6.43
CA ARG A 17 -32.05 -4.81 5.54
C ARG A 17 -33.39 -5.49 5.28
N ASP A 18 -33.82 -5.52 4.02
CA ASP A 18 -34.57 -6.60 3.39
C ASP A 18 -34.57 -6.43 1.85
N GLU A 19 -33.92 -7.40 1.19
CA GLU A 19 -34.30 -8.04 -0.08
C GLU A 19 -35.07 -7.22 -1.15
N ALA A 20 -34.37 -6.78 -2.21
CA ALA A 20 -34.77 -7.06 -3.60
C ALA A 20 -33.76 -6.46 -4.60
N ASP A 21 -33.34 -7.30 -5.54
CA ASP A 21 -32.76 -6.94 -6.84
C ASP A 21 -33.59 -5.86 -7.55
N SER A 22 -33.20 -4.60 -7.38
CA SER A 22 -33.64 -3.52 -8.23
C SER A 22 -32.42 -2.70 -8.58
N GLY A 23 -32.01 -2.73 -9.85
CA GLY A 23 -30.86 -2.01 -10.40
C GLY A 23 -31.00 -0.48 -10.41
N TYR A 24 -31.73 0.08 -9.46
CA TYR A 24 -31.93 1.50 -9.27
C TYR A 24 -31.23 1.91 -7.97
N ASN A 25 -30.08 2.56 -8.13
CA ASN A 25 -29.30 3.15 -7.05
C ASN A 25 -29.53 4.67 -7.07
N GLU A 26 -30.51 5.13 -6.29
CA GLU A 26 -30.81 6.55 -6.09
C GLU A 26 -29.55 7.40 -5.84
N THR A 27 -28.55 6.81 -5.18
CA THR A 27 -27.23 7.42 -4.95
C THR A 27 -26.44 7.69 -6.23
N GLU A 28 -26.40 6.78 -7.21
CA GLU A 28 -25.66 7.05 -8.45
C GLU A 28 -26.40 8.04 -9.34
N GLU A 29 -27.73 8.08 -9.31
CA GLU A 29 -28.49 9.10 -10.03
C GLU A 29 -28.24 10.51 -9.47
N LEU A 30 -28.16 10.64 -8.14
CA LEU A 30 -27.78 11.90 -7.48
C LEU A 30 -26.35 12.32 -7.86
N ILE A 31 -25.40 11.39 -7.85
CA ILE A 31 -24.00 11.66 -8.25
C ILE A 31 -23.93 12.09 -9.71
N GLY A 32 -24.63 11.39 -10.61
CA GLY A 32 -24.65 11.71 -12.04
C GLY A 32 -25.26 13.08 -12.32
N ARG A 33 -26.30 13.48 -11.56
CA ARG A 33 -26.91 14.80 -11.65
C ARG A 33 -25.95 15.91 -11.19
N ASP A 34 -25.29 15.74 -10.03
CA ASP A 34 -24.30 16.70 -9.53
C ASP A 34 -23.14 16.87 -10.53
N GLN A 35 -22.69 15.77 -11.12
CA GLN A 35 -21.61 15.79 -12.12
C GLN A 35 -22.04 16.53 -13.39
N ALA A 36 -23.27 16.32 -13.88
CA ALA A 36 -23.82 17.04 -15.02
C ALA A 36 -24.03 18.54 -14.73
N GLU A 37 -24.44 18.90 -13.52
CA GLU A 37 -24.54 20.30 -13.09
C GLU A 37 -23.17 20.99 -13.04
N LEU A 38 -22.12 20.29 -12.59
CA LEU A 38 -20.75 20.79 -12.60
C LEU A 38 -20.23 20.99 -14.03
N GLU A 39 -20.51 20.06 -14.94
CA GLU A 39 -20.13 20.17 -16.35
C GLU A 39 -20.86 21.32 -17.05
N LEU A 40 -22.14 21.56 -16.74
CA LEU A 40 -22.88 22.71 -17.27
C LEU A 40 -22.41 24.05 -16.69
N LYS A 41 -22.04 24.06 -15.41
CA LYS A 41 -21.57 25.26 -14.72
C LYS A 41 -20.15 25.64 -15.11
N TYR A 42 -19.33 24.65 -15.46
CA TYR A 42 -17.94 24.81 -15.88
C TYR A 42 -17.70 24.06 -17.21
N PRO A 43 -18.22 24.58 -18.34
CA PRO A 43 -18.28 23.87 -19.63
C PRO A 43 -16.94 23.67 -20.35
N GLU A 44 -15.80 24.03 -19.73
CA GLU A 44 -14.46 23.70 -20.21
C GLU A 44 -13.64 23.09 -19.08
N PRO A 45 -12.78 22.08 -19.36
CA PRO A 45 -11.63 21.85 -18.52
C PRO A 45 -10.80 23.13 -18.60
N SER A 46 -10.91 23.98 -17.57
CA SER A 46 -10.31 25.31 -17.56
C SER A 46 -8.86 25.24 -18.03
N GLN A 47 -8.60 25.82 -19.19
CA GLN A 47 -7.27 25.96 -19.79
C GLN A 47 -6.38 26.93 -19.00
N TYR A 48 -6.84 27.40 -17.84
CA TYR A 48 -6.05 28.05 -16.83
C TYR A 48 -5.54 26.97 -15.87
N PRO A 49 -4.21 26.76 -15.74
CA PRO A 49 -3.74 26.09 -14.55
C PRO A 49 -4.31 26.88 -13.39
N THR A 50 -5.01 26.21 -12.48
CA THR A 50 -5.35 26.78 -11.18
C THR A 50 -4.04 27.08 -10.49
N GLN A 51 -3.43 28.21 -10.83
CA GLN A 51 -2.22 28.68 -10.22
C GLN A 51 -2.69 29.26 -8.91
N TYR A 52 -2.86 28.37 -7.94
CA TYR A 52 -3.00 28.77 -6.55
C TYR A 52 -1.84 29.72 -6.28
N PRO A 53 -2.09 30.92 -5.74
CA PRO A 53 -1.00 31.76 -5.28
C PRO A 53 -0.10 30.88 -4.41
N PRO A 54 1.24 30.98 -4.56
CA PRO A 54 2.15 30.20 -3.74
C PRO A 54 1.66 30.37 -2.31
N GLN A 55 1.30 29.25 -1.68
CA GLN A 55 0.80 29.33 -0.32
C GLN A 55 1.87 30.09 0.46
N PRO A 56 1.50 31.06 1.31
CA PRO A 56 2.47 31.69 2.17
C PRO A 56 3.30 30.57 2.80
N GLU A 57 4.61 30.77 2.92
CA GLU A 57 5.53 29.83 3.57
C GLU A 57 5.13 29.71 5.05
N VAL A 58 4.01 29.03 5.30
CA VAL A 58 3.56 28.65 6.61
C VAL A 58 4.52 27.55 6.98
N GLU A 59 5.33 27.81 8.00
CA GLU A 59 6.26 26.84 8.55
C GLU A 59 5.46 25.68 9.15
N PHE A 60 5.17 24.69 8.30
CA PHE A 60 4.48 23.46 8.67
C PHE A 60 5.44 22.56 9.46
N GLY A 61 4.90 21.81 10.42
CA GLY A 61 5.67 20.93 11.30
C GLY A 61 6.18 21.63 12.56
N PHE A 62 7.29 21.16 13.09
CA PHE A 62 7.82 21.63 14.37
C PHE A 62 8.54 22.99 14.22
N PRO A 63 8.14 24.04 14.97
CA PRO A 63 8.85 25.31 14.94
C PRO A 63 10.30 25.11 15.41
N GLN A 64 11.27 25.48 14.57
CA GLN A 64 12.70 25.40 14.90
C GLN A 64 13.23 26.69 15.52
N VAL A 65 12.66 27.83 15.11
CA VAL A 65 13.04 29.17 15.53
C VAL A 65 11.80 29.98 15.87
N CYS A 66 11.87 30.81 16.91
CA CYS A 66 10.86 31.80 17.22
C CYS A 66 11.05 33.03 16.32
N TYR A 67 10.03 33.85 16.13
CA TYR A 67 10.16 35.07 15.31
C TYR A 67 11.16 36.09 15.89
N CYS A 68 11.53 35.99 17.17
CA CYS A 68 12.61 36.77 17.78
C CYS A 68 14.03 36.24 17.45
N GLY A 69 14.15 35.10 16.75
CA GLY A 69 15.41 34.47 16.37
C GLY A 69 15.93 33.42 17.36
N ASP A 70 15.32 33.31 18.54
CA ASP A 70 15.69 32.31 19.55
C ASP A 70 14.94 30.99 19.38
N ALA A 71 15.45 29.90 19.98
CA ALA A 71 14.79 28.60 19.97
C ALA A 71 13.50 28.62 20.81
N PRO A 72 12.39 28.04 20.31
CA PRO A 72 11.15 27.95 21.07
C PRO A 72 11.23 26.87 22.17
N ILE A 73 10.50 27.11 23.26
CA ILE A 73 10.36 26.19 24.38
C ILE A 73 9.03 25.46 24.32
N LEU A 74 9.02 24.18 24.71
CA LEU A 74 7.79 23.40 24.86
C LEU A 74 7.26 23.56 26.29
N ALA A 75 6.15 24.26 26.44
CA ALA A 75 5.51 24.52 27.74
C ALA A 75 4.15 23.82 27.84
N THR A 76 3.69 23.60 29.07
CA THR A 76 2.30 23.18 29.31
C THR A 76 1.37 24.38 29.08
N SER A 77 0.30 24.17 28.31
CA SER A 77 -0.70 25.19 28.05
C SER A 77 -1.37 25.63 29.36
N LYS A 78 -1.47 26.95 29.56
CA LYS A 78 -2.18 27.54 30.71
C LYS A 78 -3.69 27.41 30.56
N ASN A 79 -4.19 27.46 29.32
CA ASN A 79 -5.63 27.46 29.02
C ASN A 79 -6.19 26.04 28.89
N ASP A 80 -5.35 25.08 28.49
CA ASP A 80 -5.72 23.67 28.31
C ASP A 80 -4.78 22.77 29.14
N PRO A 81 -5.12 22.50 30.42
CA PRO A 81 -4.33 21.62 31.27
C PRO A 81 -4.12 20.26 30.59
N GLY A 82 -2.86 19.85 30.46
CA GLY A 82 -2.46 18.59 29.82
C GLY A 82 -2.03 18.70 28.36
N ARG A 83 -2.33 19.81 27.68
CA ARG A 83 -1.80 20.08 26.33
C ARG A 83 -0.47 20.81 26.39
N ARG A 84 0.39 20.59 25.40
CA ARG A 84 1.69 21.25 25.27
C ARG A 84 1.69 22.23 24.09
N VAL A 85 2.40 23.33 24.25
CA VAL A 85 2.49 24.42 23.27
C VAL A 85 3.94 24.86 23.12
N TYR A 86 4.38 25.04 21.89
CA TYR A 86 5.62 25.74 21.56
C TYR A 86 5.41 27.24 21.80
N THR A 87 6.25 27.82 22.64
CA THR A 87 6.17 29.23 23.02
C THR A 87 7.56 29.78 23.35
N TYR A 88 7.65 31.03 23.79
CA TYR A 88 8.89 31.67 24.25
C TYR A 88 8.76 32.08 25.72
N LYS A 89 9.92 32.29 26.38
CA LYS A 89 9.99 32.53 27.83
C LYS A 89 9.25 33.80 28.28
N ASN A 90 9.23 34.85 27.45
CA ASN A 90 8.64 36.15 27.74
C ASN A 90 7.54 36.49 26.71
N VAL A 91 6.38 35.82 26.80
CA VAL A 91 5.26 36.06 25.86
C VAL A 91 4.69 37.49 25.94
N ASP A 92 4.95 38.20 27.05
CA ASP A 92 4.39 39.53 27.35
C ASP A 92 5.38 40.69 27.10
N ASP A 93 6.50 40.46 26.39
CA ASP A 93 7.49 41.51 26.08
C ASP A 93 7.07 42.46 24.94
N GLY A 94 5.92 42.20 24.31
CA GLY A 94 5.38 43.01 23.22
C GLY A 94 5.84 42.57 21.83
N ASP A 95 6.73 41.57 21.72
CA ASP A 95 7.14 40.96 20.47
C ASP A 95 6.21 39.80 20.07
N CYS A 96 6.07 39.55 18.77
CA CYS A 96 5.33 38.38 18.29
C CYS A 96 6.16 37.12 18.52
N HIS A 97 5.77 36.27 19.46
CA HIS A 97 6.40 34.97 19.69
C HIS A 97 5.65 33.85 19.00
N VAL A 98 6.34 32.73 18.75
CA VAL A 98 5.68 31.53 18.25
C VAL A 98 4.67 31.00 19.27
N TRP A 99 3.51 30.60 18.78
CA TRP A 99 2.49 29.92 19.57
C TRP A 99 1.89 28.82 18.72
N LYS A 100 2.28 27.58 18.97
CA LYS A 100 1.80 26.43 18.20
C LYS A 100 1.61 25.21 19.09
N PHE A 101 0.43 24.61 19.02
CA PHE A 101 0.14 23.40 19.76
C PHE A 101 1.02 22.23 19.29
N TRP A 102 1.52 21.45 20.24
CA TRP A 102 2.42 20.33 19.95
C TRP A 102 1.72 19.24 19.12
N ASP A 103 0.47 18.91 19.45
CA ASP A 103 -0.35 17.95 18.71
C ASP A 103 -0.60 18.39 17.26
N VAL A 104 -0.78 19.69 17.03
CA VAL A 104 -0.92 20.25 15.68
C VAL A 104 0.39 20.11 14.90
N ALA A 105 1.53 20.47 15.50
CA ALA A 105 2.84 20.31 14.88
C ALA A 105 3.17 18.84 14.56
N VAL A 106 2.83 17.91 15.47
CA VAL A 106 2.97 16.46 15.25
C VAL A 106 2.10 15.98 14.09
N MET A 107 0.82 16.38 14.05
CA MET A 107 -0.06 15.98 12.95
C MET A 107 0.39 16.52 11.60
N GLU A 108 0.91 17.75 11.55
CA GLU A 108 1.48 18.31 10.33
C GLU A 108 2.72 17.54 9.87
N GLU A 109 3.61 17.19 10.80
CA GLU A 109 4.80 16.40 10.49
C GLU A 109 4.44 14.99 10.00
N ILE A 110 3.47 14.33 10.65
CA ILE A 110 2.97 13.02 10.22
C ILE A 110 2.36 13.14 8.82
N ARG A 111 1.50 14.14 8.57
CA ARG A 111 0.90 14.37 7.26
C ARG A 111 1.95 14.61 6.16
N ALA A 112 3.01 15.35 6.48
CA ALA A 112 4.11 15.59 5.55
C ALA A 112 4.88 14.29 5.22
N ARG A 113 5.03 13.40 6.21
CA ARG A 113 5.74 12.11 6.04
C ARG A 113 4.87 11.00 5.44
N ASP A 114 3.55 11.05 5.61
CA ASP A 114 2.60 10.04 5.16
C ASP A 114 2.67 9.77 3.64
N LYS A 115 3.00 10.82 2.86
CA LYS A 115 3.27 10.74 1.42
C LYS A 115 4.35 9.73 1.03
N HIS A 116 5.32 9.47 1.92
CA HIS A 116 6.42 8.52 1.66
C HIS A 116 6.10 7.09 2.09
N ILE A 117 5.16 6.90 3.02
CA ILE A 117 4.77 5.56 3.51
C ILE A 117 3.89 4.86 2.47
N LEU A 118 2.92 5.58 1.89
CA LEU A 118 2.04 5.03 0.85
C LEU A 118 2.80 4.60 -0.42
N GLN A 119 3.81 5.38 -0.84
CA GLN A 119 4.65 5.03 -1.99
C GLN A 119 5.60 3.86 -1.70
N LEU A 120 5.90 3.60 -0.43
CA LEU A 120 6.78 2.50 -0.03
C LEU A 120 6.00 1.18 0.04
N GLU A 121 4.77 1.21 0.54
CA GLU A 121 3.86 0.06 0.57
C GLU A 121 3.57 -0.45 -0.86
N GLU A 122 3.20 0.44 -1.78
CA GLU A 122 2.93 0.08 -3.18
C GLU A 122 4.15 -0.58 -3.87
N LYS A 123 5.36 -0.09 -3.59
CA LYS A 123 6.60 -0.65 -4.14
C LYS A 123 6.95 -2.00 -3.54
N VAL A 124 6.72 -2.19 -2.23
CA VAL A 124 6.95 -3.46 -1.54
C VAL A 124 5.97 -4.52 -2.05
N ASP A 125 4.71 -4.16 -2.26
CA ASP A 125 3.69 -5.08 -2.80
C ASP A 125 4.00 -5.47 -4.24
N ASN A 126 4.39 -4.50 -5.08
CA ASN A 126 4.79 -4.76 -6.47
C ASN A 126 6.02 -5.70 -6.55
N LEU A 127 7.04 -5.44 -5.72
CA LEU A 127 8.24 -6.27 -5.68
C LEU A 127 7.93 -7.70 -5.19
N THR A 128 7.05 -7.83 -4.21
CA THR A 128 6.61 -9.13 -3.67
C THR A 128 5.86 -9.93 -4.74
N LEU A 129 4.93 -9.31 -5.47
CA LEU A 129 4.21 -9.94 -6.56
C LEU A 129 5.15 -10.44 -7.67
N MET A 130 6.10 -9.59 -8.11
CA MET A 130 7.05 -9.93 -9.16
C MET A 130 7.98 -11.07 -8.74
N SER A 131 8.47 -11.03 -7.50
CA SER A 131 9.31 -12.10 -6.93
C SER A 131 8.58 -13.43 -6.86
N ASN A 132 7.31 -13.44 -6.44
CA ASN A 132 6.51 -14.65 -6.35
C ASN A 132 6.31 -15.27 -7.75
N PHE A 133 5.93 -14.47 -8.74
CA PHE A 133 5.77 -14.93 -10.12
C PHE A 133 7.06 -15.56 -10.70
N GLU A 134 8.19 -14.88 -10.51
CA GLU A 134 9.49 -15.39 -10.99
C GLU A 134 9.88 -16.71 -10.29
N SER A 135 9.57 -16.83 -8.99
CA SER A 135 9.87 -18.04 -8.23
C SER A 135 8.98 -19.23 -8.64
N GLU A 136 7.69 -19.01 -8.85
CA GLU A 136 6.75 -20.04 -9.29
C GLU A 136 7.11 -20.55 -10.69
N GLU A 137 7.46 -19.65 -11.62
CA GLU A 137 7.90 -20.04 -12.97
C GLU A 137 9.17 -20.92 -12.90
N LYS A 138 10.13 -20.54 -12.05
CA LYS A 138 11.36 -21.33 -11.85
C LYS A 138 11.06 -22.71 -11.26
N VAL A 139 10.14 -22.80 -10.30
CA VAL A 139 9.73 -24.08 -9.69
C VAL A 139 9.09 -24.99 -10.73
N VAL A 140 8.14 -24.49 -11.52
CA VAL A 140 7.48 -25.28 -12.58
C VAL A 140 8.49 -25.80 -13.62
N ARG A 141 9.44 -24.95 -14.04
CA ARG A 141 10.51 -25.39 -14.95
C ARG A 141 11.37 -26.48 -14.32
N LEU A 142 11.71 -26.35 -13.05
CA LEU A 142 12.53 -27.33 -12.33
C LEU A 142 11.79 -28.66 -12.16
N GLU A 143 10.50 -28.63 -11.81
CA GLU A 143 9.63 -29.82 -11.70
C GLU A 143 9.52 -30.59 -13.02
N ASN A 144 9.40 -29.87 -14.14
CA ASN A 144 9.40 -30.49 -15.47
C ASN A 144 10.73 -31.18 -15.78
N LEU A 145 11.86 -30.52 -15.49
CA LEU A 145 13.19 -31.12 -15.68
C LEU A 145 13.40 -32.35 -14.79
N VAL A 146 12.97 -32.29 -13.52
CA VAL A 146 13.06 -33.42 -12.59
C VAL A 146 12.19 -34.58 -13.07
N SER A 147 10.98 -34.32 -13.57
CA SER A 147 10.08 -35.33 -14.11
C SER A 147 10.66 -36.01 -15.34
N ASP A 148 11.26 -35.25 -16.26
CA ASP A 148 11.93 -35.81 -17.45
C ASP A 148 13.18 -36.61 -17.10
N LEU A 149 13.95 -36.15 -16.11
CA LEU A 149 15.13 -36.88 -15.64
C LEU A 149 14.73 -38.18 -14.93
N ALA A 150 13.66 -38.16 -14.13
CA ALA A 150 13.10 -39.33 -13.48
C ALA A 150 12.65 -40.38 -14.50
N LYS A 151 11.89 -39.98 -15.54
CA LYS A 151 11.47 -40.87 -16.64
C LYS A 151 12.65 -41.53 -17.33
N LYS A 152 13.65 -40.74 -17.74
CA LYS A 152 14.88 -41.25 -18.39
C LYS A 152 15.64 -42.20 -17.47
N SER A 153 15.73 -41.90 -16.18
CA SER A 153 16.40 -42.76 -15.21
C SER A 153 15.72 -44.13 -15.06
N PHE A 154 14.39 -44.16 -15.13
CA PHE A 154 13.62 -45.39 -15.05
C PHE A 154 13.77 -46.23 -16.32
N THR A 155 13.73 -45.59 -17.50
CA THR A 155 14.01 -46.26 -18.78
C THR A 155 15.39 -46.90 -18.79
N LEU A 156 16.44 -46.16 -18.38
CA LEU A 156 17.80 -46.70 -18.32
C LEU A 156 17.94 -47.85 -17.32
N LYS A 157 17.25 -47.80 -16.18
CA LYS A 157 17.25 -48.89 -15.20
C LYS A 157 16.64 -50.16 -15.79
N ILE A 158 15.48 -50.06 -16.45
CA ILE A 158 14.84 -51.21 -17.09
C ILE A 158 15.74 -51.77 -18.20
N GLU A 159 16.27 -50.93 -19.07
CA GLU A 159 17.14 -51.37 -20.16
C GLU A 159 18.38 -52.11 -19.63
N PHE A 160 19.01 -51.56 -18.59
CA PHE A 160 20.16 -52.20 -17.96
C PHE A 160 19.80 -53.54 -17.31
N GLU A 161 18.69 -53.61 -16.58
CA GLU A 161 18.23 -54.84 -15.92
C GLU A 161 17.92 -55.95 -16.94
N VAL A 162 17.26 -55.60 -18.05
CA VAL A 162 17.00 -56.52 -19.17
C VAL A 162 18.30 -56.99 -19.81
N CYS A 163 19.25 -56.08 -20.09
CA CYS A 163 20.55 -56.44 -20.66
C CYS A 163 21.33 -57.41 -19.75
N VAL A 164 21.38 -57.14 -18.45
CA VAL A 164 22.07 -58.01 -17.48
C VAL A 164 21.37 -59.38 -17.40
N GLY A 165 20.04 -59.40 -17.37
CA GLY A 165 19.26 -60.65 -17.36
C GLY A 165 19.51 -61.52 -18.59
N VAL A 166 19.53 -60.91 -19.78
CA VAL A 166 19.82 -61.61 -21.05
C VAL A 166 21.26 -62.15 -21.05
N MET A 167 22.24 -61.36 -20.63
CA MET A 167 23.64 -61.80 -20.57
C MET A 167 23.82 -62.99 -19.61
N LEU A 168 23.19 -62.95 -18.43
CA LEU A 168 23.21 -64.07 -17.49
C LEU A 168 22.57 -65.33 -18.08
N PHE A 169 21.42 -65.19 -18.74
CA PHE A 169 20.73 -66.30 -19.39
C PHE A 169 21.61 -66.98 -20.46
N VAL A 170 22.28 -66.19 -21.30
CA VAL A 170 23.21 -66.72 -22.32
C VAL A 170 24.34 -67.49 -21.67
N LEU A 171 24.93 -66.98 -20.58
CA LEU A 171 26.00 -67.68 -19.85
C LEU A 171 25.54 -69.03 -19.28
N VAL A 172 24.32 -69.10 -18.75
CA VAL A 172 23.74 -70.37 -18.24
C VAL A 172 23.55 -71.37 -19.37
N VAL A 173 22.97 -70.96 -20.50
CA VAL A 173 22.75 -71.84 -21.66
C VAL A 173 24.08 -72.38 -22.20
N LEU A 174 25.09 -71.52 -22.36
CA LEU A 174 26.43 -71.93 -22.78
C LEU A 174 27.06 -72.92 -21.78
N GLY A 175 26.93 -72.66 -20.48
CA GLY A 175 27.41 -73.56 -19.43
C GLY A 175 26.77 -74.94 -19.49
N LEU A 176 25.45 -75.02 -19.72
CA LEU A 176 24.73 -76.29 -19.87
C LEU A 176 25.14 -77.05 -21.14
N VAL A 177 25.33 -76.36 -22.26
CA VAL A 177 25.76 -76.99 -23.55
C VAL A 177 27.18 -77.53 -23.47
N ILE A 178 28.08 -76.85 -22.77
CA ILE A 178 29.48 -77.26 -22.64
C ILE A 178 29.66 -78.32 -21.55
N GLY A 179 28.94 -78.19 -20.42
CA GLY A 179 29.05 -79.12 -19.27
C GLY A 179 28.20 -80.38 -19.39
N GLY A 180 27.21 -80.42 -20.27
CA GLY A 180 26.36 -81.60 -20.53
C GLY A 180 26.91 -82.57 -21.57
N LYS A 181 28.21 -82.49 -21.89
CA LYS A 181 28.88 -83.27 -22.93
C LYS A 181 29.89 -84.23 -22.33
#